data_AF-A0A7C4ZII5-F1
#
_entry.id   AF-A0A7C4ZII5-F1
#
_cell.length_a   1.000
_cell.length_b   1.000
_cell.length_c   1.000
_cell.angle_alpha   90.00
_cell.angle_beta   90.00
_cell.angle_gamma   90.00
#
_symmetry.space_group_name_H-M   'P 1'
#
loop_
_entity.id
_entity.type
_entity.pdbx_description
1 polymer ?
#
loop_
_entity_poly.entity_id
_entity_poly.type
_entity_poly.pdbx_seq_one_letter_code
_entity_poly.pdbx_strand_id
1 'polypeptide(L)'
;MRTLASVSRRSSYPFATAATELGFALAAFGCGLFDAPLWMAGLAAVSMLAYWSWSRRLVLNRLRGATWMTVSGLGAVTIVSIIAGAYWLGLASGGLI
;
A
#
# COMPACT_ATOMS: atom_id res chain seq x y z
N MET A 1 2.90 41.89 14.95
CA MET A 1 2.05 41.10 14.03
C MET A 1 2.83 39.87 13.61
N ARG A 2 2.40 38.67 14.01
CA ARG A 2 3.12 37.39 13.80
C ARG A 2 2.92 36.93 12.36
N THR A 3 4.01 36.81 11.63
CA THR A 3 4.12 36.23 10.30
C THR A 3 3.71 34.76 10.33
N LEU A 4 2.64 34.42 9.62
CA LEU A 4 2.21 33.06 9.33
C LEU A 4 3.16 32.41 8.31
N ALA A 5 4.34 31.99 8.76
CA ALA A 5 5.14 31.05 8.01
C ALA A 5 4.54 29.65 8.22
N SER A 6 3.52 29.28 7.43
CA SER A 6 3.12 27.88 7.29
C SER A 6 4.24 27.15 6.56
N VAL A 7 5.26 26.75 7.31
CA VAL A 7 6.25 25.78 6.86
C VAL A 7 5.47 24.50 6.62
N SER A 8 5.07 24.29 5.36
CA SER A 8 4.78 22.95 4.86
C SER A 8 6.07 22.15 5.03
N ARG A 9 6.23 21.50 6.20
CA ARG A 9 7.18 20.42 6.33
C ARG A 9 6.69 19.34 5.37
N ARG A 10 7.23 19.31 4.15
CA ARG A 10 7.18 18.12 3.31
C ARG A 10 7.82 17.04 4.16
N SER A 11 7.00 16.17 4.75
CA SER A 11 7.48 14.94 5.36
C SER A 11 8.18 14.20 4.24
N SER A 12 9.50 14.10 4.28
CA SER A 12 10.25 13.29 3.32
C SER A 12 9.64 11.90 3.33
N TYR A 13 9.08 11.49 2.20
CA TYR A 13 8.59 10.12 2.06
C TYR A 13 9.82 9.22 2.16
N PRO A 14 9.93 8.33 3.16
CA PRO A 14 11.14 7.55 3.34
C PRO A 14 11.35 6.67 2.11
N PHE A 15 12.53 6.76 1.49
CA PHE A 15 12.87 5.93 0.32
C PHE A 15 12.66 4.43 0.60
N ALA A 16 12.93 4.00 1.84
CA ALA A 16 12.68 2.64 2.30
C ALA A 16 11.20 2.23 2.15
N THR A 17 10.24 3.14 2.39
CA THR A 17 8.81 2.86 2.22
C THR A 17 8.45 2.74 0.74
N ALA A 18 8.95 3.66 -0.10
CA ALA A 18 8.71 3.56 -1.55
C ALA A 18 9.28 2.26 -2.14
N ALA A 19 10.48 1.85 -1.69
CA ALA A 19 11.11 0.61 -2.13
C ALA A 19 10.32 -0.65 -1.69
N THR A 20 9.78 -0.67 -0.47
CA THR A 20 8.95 -1.80 -0.01
C THR A 20 7.62 -1.86 -0.74
N GLU A 21 6.96 -0.73 -0.95
CA GLU A 21 5.72 -0.66 -1.74
C GLU A 21 5.93 -1.17 -3.18
N LEU A 22 7.04 -0.77 -3.80
CA LEU A 22 7.41 -1.22 -5.14
C LEU A 22 7.78 -2.72 -5.16
N GLY A 23 8.47 -3.23 -4.14
CA GLY A 23 8.81 -4.65 -4.01
C GLY A 23 7.57 -5.54 -3.93
N PHE A 24 6.54 -5.14 -3.16
CA PHE A 24 5.27 -5.87 -3.09
C PHE A 24 4.49 -5.81 -4.42
N ALA A 25 4.49 -4.67 -5.09
CA ALA A 25 3.87 -4.53 -6.40
C ALA A 25 4.55 -5.45 -7.44
N LEU A 26 5.88 -5.51 -7.45
CA LEU A 26 6.63 -6.42 -8.32
C LEU A 26 6.39 -7.89 -8.00
N ALA A 27 6.30 -8.24 -6.71
CA ALA A 27 5.97 -9.61 -6.30
C ALA A 27 4.57 -10.02 -6.79
N ALA A 28 3.57 -9.13 -6.66
CA ALA A 28 2.22 -9.36 -7.16
C ALA A 28 2.17 -9.46 -8.69
N PHE A 29 2.89 -8.58 -9.39
CA PHE A 29 3.06 -8.64 -10.85
C PHE A 29 3.70 -9.95 -11.29
N GLY A 30 4.79 -10.38 -10.65
CA GLY A 30 5.43 -11.67 -10.92
C GLY A 30 4.50 -12.84 -10.68
N CYS A 31 3.70 -12.81 -9.61
CA CYS A 31 2.67 -13.82 -9.38
C CYS A 31 1.67 -13.89 -10.54
N GLY A 32 1.23 -12.75 -11.07
CA GLY A 32 0.34 -12.73 -12.24
C GLY A 32 1.03 -13.20 -13.52
N LEU A 33 2.29 -12.80 -13.73
CA LEU A 33 3.06 -13.15 -14.92
C LEU A 33 3.27 -14.67 -15.06
N PHE A 34 3.41 -15.38 -13.94
CA PHE A 34 3.64 -16.83 -13.92
C PHE A 34 2.38 -17.66 -13.63
N ASP A 35 1.18 -17.08 -13.78
CA ASP A 35 -0.10 -17.75 -13.48
C ASP A 35 -0.15 -18.37 -12.06
N ALA A 36 0.48 -17.69 -11.10
CA ALA A 36 0.50 -18.16 -9.73
C ALA A 36 -0.91 -18.06 -9.11
N PRO A 37 -1.27 -18.97 -8.18
CA PRO A 37 -2.59 -18.98 -7.57
C PRO A 37 -2.87 -17.67 -6.84
N LEU A 38 -4.11 -17.18 -6.99
CA LEU A 38 -4.62 -15.92 -6.40
C LEU A 38 -4.34 -15.77 -4.89
N TRP A 39 -4.23 -16.88 -4.15
CA TRP A 39 -3.87 -16.87 -2.73
C TRP A 39 -2.45 -16.31 -2.47
N MET A 40 -1.51 -16.43 -3.40
CA MET A 40 -0.19 -15.79 -3.26
C MET A 40 -0.29 -14.26 -3.38
N ALA A 41 -1.12 -13.75 -4.30
CA ALA A 41 -1.40 -12.31 -4.37
C ALA A 41 -2.13 -11.83 -3.11
N GLY A 42 -3.04 -12.65 -2.56
CA GLY A 42 -3.66 -12.42 -1.26
C GLY A 42 -2.66 -12.34 -0.12
N LEU A 43 -1.68 -13.25 -0.05
CA LEU A 43 -0.60 -13.21 0.94
C LEU A 43 0.27 -11.96 0.80
N ALA A 44 0.59 -11.53 -0.43
CA ALA A 44 1.29 -10.27 -0.67
C ALA A 44 0.47 -9.07 -0.16
N ALA A 45 -0.85 -9.06 -0.38
CA ALA A 45 -1.73 -8.03 0.15
C ALA A 45 -1.78 -8.01 1.68
N VAL A 46 -1.94 -9.16 2.32
CA VAL A 46 -2.02 -9.26 3.78
C VAL A 46 -0.71 -8.85 4.45
N SER A 47 0.43 -9.29 3.92
CA SER A 47 1.74 -8.92 4.44
C SER A 47 2.03 -7.42 4.29
N MET A 48 1.66 -6.84 3.15
CA MET A 48 1.78 -5.40 2.96
C MET A 48 0.84 -4.59 3.87
N LEU A 49 -0.40 -5.04 4.08
CA LEU A 49 -1.32 -4.43 5.03
C LEU A 49 -0.77 -4.48 6.47
N ALA A 50 -0.17 -5.61 6.86
CA ALA A 50 0.47 -5.75 8.15
C ALA A 50 1.66 -4.79 8.31
N TYR A 51 2.53 -4.71 7.30
CA TYR A 51 3.66 -3.78 7.27
C TYR A 51 3.20 -2.31 7.37
N TRP A 52 2.18 -1.95 6.58
CA TRP A 52 1.63 -0.60 6.55
C TRP A 52 0.97 -0.22 7.89
N SER A 53 0.16 -1.13 8.45
CA SER A 53 -0.50 -0.93 9.75
C SER A 53 0.52 -0.76 10.87
N TRP A 54 1.58 -1.58 10.86
CA TRP A 54 2.68 -1.46 11.83
C TRP A 54 3.40 -0.11 11.70
N SER A 55 3.76 0.28 10.48
CA SER A 55 4.48 1.54 10.20
C SER A 55 3.65 2.78 10.55
N ARG A 56 2.32 2.71 10.38
CA ARG A 56 1.38 3.81 10.67
C ARG A 56 0.78 3.74 12.08
N ARG A 57 1.13 2.74 12.89
CA ARG A 57 0.52 2.48 14.21
C ARG A 57 0.49 3.69 15.13
N LEU A 58 1.55 4.49 15.17
CA LEU A 58 1.62 5.71 16.01
C LEU A 58 0.65 6.80 15.55
N VAL A 59 0.41 6.92 14.24
CA VAL A 59 -0.53 7.89 13.66
C VAL A 59 -1.96 7.39 13.84
N LEU A 60 -2.20 6.11 13.57
CA LEU A 60 -3.50 5.48 13.73
C LEU A 60 -3.97 5.50 15.18
N ASN A 61 -3.08 5.23 16.15
CA ASN A 61 -3.43 5.29 17.58
C ASN A 61 -3.83 6.68 18.07
N ARG A 62 -3.47 7.76 17.36
CA ARG A 62 -3.88 9.13 17.70
C ARG A 62 -5.27 9.47 17.16
N LEU A 63 -5.75 8.75 16.15
CA LEU A 63 -7.07 8.95 15.56
C LEU A 63 -8.10 8.12 16.35
N ARG A 64 -9.29 8.67 16.59
CA ARG A 64 -10.38 7.99 17.30
C ARG A 64 -11.63 7.90 16.44
N GLY A 65 -12.41 6.85 16.66
CA GLY A 65 -13.75 6.69 16.09
C GLY A 65 -13.78 6.65 14.56
N ALA A 66 -14.70 7.41 13.96
CA ALA A 66 -14.97 7.37 12.53
C ALA A 66 -13.75 7.75 11.67
N THR A 67 -12.95 8.74 12.09
CA THR A 67 -11.76 9.17 11.33
C THR A 67 -10.71 8.06 11.25
N TRP A 68 -10.55 7.26 12.31
CA TRP A 68 -9.66 6.10 12.29
C TRP A 68 -10.13 5.06 11.27
N MET A 69 -11.43 4.74 11.25
CA MET A 69 -11.98 3.77 10.30
C MET A 69 -11.85 4.24 8.86
N THR A 70 -12.15 5.51 8.57
CA THR A 70 -12.06 6.04 7.21
C THR A 70 -10.62 6.03 6.70
N VAL A 71 -9.66 6.52 7.48
CA VAL A 71 -8.25 6.57 7.06
C VAL A 71 -7.65 5.16 6.92
N SER A 72 -7.97 4.27 7.87
CA SER A 72 -7.52 2.87 7.81
C SER A 72 -8.14 2.14 6.62
N GLY A 73 -9.43 2.34 6.38
CA GLY A 73 -10.18 1.73 5.29
C GLY A 73 -9.68 2.20 3.92
N LEU A 74 -9.54 3.51 3.72
CA LEU A 74 -8.99 4.05 2.47
C LEU A 74 -7.57 3.53 2.21
N GLY A 75 -6.71 3.50 3.23
CA GLY A 75 -5.36 2.95 3.10
C GLY A 75 -5.40 1.48 2.68
N ALA A 76 -6.23 0.67 3.34
CA ALA A 76 -6.37 -0.74 3.02
C ALA A 76 -6.90 -0.99 1.61
N VAL A 77 -7.97 -0.29 1.21
CA VAL A 77 -8.56 -0.39 -0.15
C VAL A 77 -7.53 0.00 -1.21
N THR A 78 -6.73 1.04 -0.95
CA THR A 78 -5.70 1.49 -1.88
C THR A 78 -4.62 0.42 -2.07
N ILE A 79 -4.13 -0.18 -0.98
CA ILE A 79 -3.13 -1.26 -1.03
C ILE A 79 -3.66 -2.46 -1.80
N VAL A 80 -4.88 -2.90 -1.50
CA VAL A 80 -5.51 -4.04 -2.19
C VAL A 80 -5.69 -3.75 -3.68
N SER A 81 -6.11 -2.53 -4.03
CA SER A 81 -6.28 -2.11 -5.44
C SER A 81 -4.95 -2.14 -6.21
N ILE A 82 -3.86 -1.68 -5.59
CA ILE A 82 -2.53 -1.69 -6.21
C ILE A 82 -2.07 -3.13 -6.45
N ILE A 83 -2.22 -4.02 -5.46
CA ILE A 83 -1.74 -5.41 -5.56
C ILE A 83 -2.58 -6.22 -6.54
N ALA A 84 -3.90 -6.06 -6.48
CA ALA A 84 -4.81 -6.67 -7.45
C ALA A 84 -4.51 -6.17 -8.88
N GLY A 85 -4.33 -4.85 -9.05
CA GLY A 85 -3.98 -4.25 -10.34
C GLY A 85 -2.64 -4.77 -10.87
N ALA A 86 -1.62 -4.88 -10.01
CA ALA A 86 -0.32 -5.43 -10.40
C ALA A 86 -0.41 -6.90 -10.82
N TYR A 87 -1.17 -7.72 -10.09
CA TYR A 87 -1.41 -9.12 -10.44
C TYR A 87 -2.13 -9.27 -11.78
N TRP A 88 -3.20 -8.50 -12.00
CA TRP A 88 -3.93 -8.48 -13.28
C TRP A 88 -3.05 -7.99 -14.44
N LEU A 89 -2.20 -6.99 -14.21
CA LEU A 89 -1.21 -6.56 -15.21
C LEU A 89 -0.20 -7.68 -15.53
N GLY A 90 0.20 -8.46 -14.52
CA GLY A 90 1.02 -9.65 -14.70
C GLY A 90 0.36 -10.67 -15.62
N LEU A 91 -0.89 -11.03 -15.33
CA LEU A 91 -1.67 -11.97 -16.16
C LEU A 91 -1.81 -11.49 -17.61
N ALA A 92 -2.15 -10.21 -17.80
CA ALA A 92 -2.27 -9.61 -19.14
C ALA A 92 -0.93 -9.62 -19.89
N SER A 93 0.18 -9.32 -19.20
CA SER A 93 1.51 -9.37 -19.80
C SER A 93 2.00 -10.79 -20.12
N GLY A 94 1.50 -11.80 -19.39
CA GLY A 94 1.72 -13.22 -19.66
C GLY A 94 0.84 -13.79 -20.78
N GLY A 95 -0.11 -13.00 -21.31
CA GLY A 95 -1.05 -13.45 -22.35
C GLY A 95 -2.13 -14.42 -21.85
N LEU A 96 -2.39 -14.43 -20.54
CA LEU A 96 -3.37 -15.30 -19.90
C LEU A 96 -4.78 -14.71 -19.88
N ILE A 97 -4.91 -13.38 -20.12
CA ILE A 97 -6.16 -12.62 -20.20
C ILE A 97 -6.08 -11.51 -21.26
#